data_AF-A0AA40ZSA3-F1
#
_entry.id   AF-A0AA40ZSA3-F1
#
_cell.length_a   1.000
_cell.length_b   1.000
_cell.length_c   1.000
_cell.angle_alpha   90.00
_cell.angle_beta   90.00
_cell.angle_gamma   90.00
#
_symmetry.space_group_name_H-M   'P 1'
#
loop_
_entity.id
_entity.type
_entity.pdbx_description
1 polymer ?
#
loop_
_entity_poly.entity_id
_entity_poly.type
_entity_poly.pdbx_seq_one_letter_code
_entity_poly.pdbx_strand_id
1 'polypeptide(L)' 'MNNASLRYDLENITTLPHLLCLAREFFSETGMIPAELEYHGVRLSYNSIEANAVIKGALDEQVYIERNKL' A
#
# COMPACT_ATOMS: atom_id res chain seq x y z
N MET A 1 19.05 -17.43 4.19
CA MET A 1 19.11 -16.22 3.34
C MET A 1 18.63 -15.07 4.21
N ASN A 2 19.44 -14.02 4.40
CA ASN A 2 18.99 -12.80 5.09
C ASN A 2 18.02 -12.08 4.15
N ASN A 3 16.72 -12.21 4.38
CA ASN A 3 15.74 -11.35 3.73
C ASN A 3 15.87 -9.97 4.36
N ALA A 4 16.68 -9.11 3.77
CA ALA A 4 16.76 -7.71 4.18
C ALA A 4 15.38 -7.09 3.91
N SER A 5 14.63 -6.81 4.98
CA SER A 5 13.35 -6.09 4.93
C SER A 5 13.59 -4.62 5.26
N LEU A 6 13.05 -3.73 4.43
CA LEU A 6 12.98 -2.30 4.72
C LEU A 6 11.58 -1.98 5.25
N ARG A 7 11.52 -1.23 6.35
CA ARG A 7 10.28 -0.71 6.93
C ARG A 7 10.35 0.82 6.88
N TYR A 8 9.27 1.43 6.40
CA TYR A 8 9.10 2.87 6.37
C TYR A 8 7.91 3.20 7.28
N ASP A 9 8.13 4.04 8.28
CA ASP A 9 7.06 4.59 9.11
C ASP A 9 6.71 5.98 8.54
N LEU A 10 5.49 6.09 8.01
CA LEU A 10 4.99 7.29 7.32
C LEU A 10 4.05 8.06 8.24
N GLU A 11 4.27 9.35 8.40
CA GLU A 11 3.40 10.24 9.17
C GLU A 11 2.49 11.06 8.25
N ASN A 12 1.36 11.54 8.79
CA ASN A 12 0.41 12.43 8.10
C ASN A 12 -0.28 11.82 6.85
N ILE A 13 -0.39 10.48 6.79
CA ILE A 13 -1.17 9.79 5.77
C ILE A 13 -2.63 9.70 6.23
N THR A 14 -3.48 10.51 5.60
CA THR A 14 -4.89 10.66 5.99
C THR A 14 -5.87 9.87 5.12
N THR A 15 -5.42 9.37 3.96
CA THR A 15 -6.25 8.60 3.03
C THR A 15 -5.48 7.41 2.47
N LEU A 16 -6.19 6.31 2.21
CA LEU A 16 -5.59 5.11 1.65
C LEU A 16 -5.03 5.34 0.24
N PRO A 17 -5.70 6.08 -0.69
CA PRO A 17 -5.14 6.42 -1.98
C PRO A 17 -3.77 7.11 -1.88
N HIS A 18 -3.57 7.98 -0.88
CA HIS A 18 -2.28 8.65 -0.69
C HIS A 18 -1.20 7.65 -0.29
N LEU A 19 -1.48 6.74 0.64
CA LEU A 19 -0.56 5.64 0.99
C LEU A 19 -0.18 4.80 -0.24
N LEU A 20 -1.17 4.45 -1.06
CA LEU A 20 -0.98 3.63 -2.25
C LEU A 20 -0.20 4.36 -3.34
N CYS A 21 -0.37 5.68 -3.47
CA CYS A 21 0.47 6.51 -4.35
C CYS A 21 1.94 6.48 -3.90
N LEU A 22 2.20 6.68 -2.61
CA LEU A 22 3.57 6.64 -2.08
C LEU A 22 4.20 5.26 -2.30
N ALA A 23 3.46 4.18 -2.06
CA ALA A 23 3.93 2.82 -2.34
C ALA A 23 4.36 2.63 -3.81
N ARG A 24 3.68 3.29 -4.76
CA ARG A 24 4.06 3.28 -6.18
C ARG A 24 5.27 4.14 -6.49
N GLU A 25 5.39 5.31 -5.87
CA GLU A 25 6.56 6.18 -6.02
C GLU A 25 7.82 5.49 -5.51
N PHE A 26 7.74 4.88 -4.31
CA PHE A 26 8.81 4.04 -3.77
C PHE A 26 9.22 2.92 -4.73
N PHE A 27 8.26 2.21 -5.31
CA PHE A 27 8.55 1.19 -6.31
C PHE A 27 9.24 1.77 -7.55
N SER A 28 8.78 2.92 -8.05
CA SER A 28 9.38 3.59 -9.21
C SER A 28 10.82 4.02 -8.98
N GLU A 29 11.16 4.43 -7.75
CA GLU A 29 12.51 4.88 -7.40
C GLU A 29 13.45 3.73 -7.05
N THR A 30 12.95 2.68 -6.40
CA THR A 30 13.77 1.63 -5.79
C THR A 30 13.70 0.28 -6.49
N GLY A 31 12.68 0.07 -7.33
CA GLY A 31 12.35 -1.23 -7.91
C GLY A 31 11.78 -2.25 -6.90
N MET A 32 11.55 -1.86 -5.64
CA MET A 32 11.02 -2.74 -4.60
C MET A 32 9.52 -2.55 -4.42
N ILE A 33 8.75 -3.62 -4.62
CA ILE A 33 7.31 -3.62 -4.35
C ILE A 33 7.11 -3.96 -2.86
N PRO A 34 6.36 -3.16 -2.10
CA PRO A 34 6.01 -3.53 -0.74
C PRO A 34 5.21 -4.84 -0.74
N ALA A 35 5.56 -5.77 0.15
CA ALA A 35 4.75 -6.97 0.37
C ALA A 35 3.50 -6.64 1.20
N GLU A 36 3.65 -5.75 2.17
CA GLU A 36 2.61 -5.39 3.13
C GLU A 36 2.56 -3.87 3.33
N LEU A 37 1.37 -3.38 3.71
CA LEU A 37 1.12 -2.02 4.13
C LEU A 37 0.37 -2.04 5.47
N GLU A 38 0.60 -1.05 6.32
CA GLU A 38 -0.22 -0.81 7.50
C GLU A 38 -0.93 0.54 7.34
N TYR A 39 -2.26 0.53 7.45
CA TYR A 39 -3.09 1.73 7.36
C TYR A 39 -4.05 1.78 8.55
N HIS A 40 -3.92 2.80 9.41
CA HIS A 40 -4.69 2.94 10.66
C HIS A 40 -4.74 1.65 11.51
N GLY A 41 -3.61 0.95 11.63
CA GLY A 41 -3.48 -0.29 12.41
C GLY A 41 -4.03 -1.55 11.71
N VAL A 42 -4.49 -1.45 10.47
CA VAL A 42 -4.89 -2.59 9.64
C VAL A 42 -3.73 -2.97 8.73
N ARG A 43 -3.29 -4.23 8.81
CA ARG A 43 -2.28 -4.80 7.90
C ARG A 43 -2.95 -5.31 6.62
N LEU A 44 -2.37 -4.95 5.49
CA LEU A 44 -2.88 -5.24 4.15
C LEU A 44 -1.77 -5.86 3.30
N SER A 45 -2.10 -6.89 2.53
CA SER A 45 -1.27 -7.36 1.43
C SER A 45 -1.34 -6.34 0.29
N TYR A 46 -0.19 -5.90 -0.23
CA TYR A 46 -0.23 -4.93 -1.33
C TYR A 46 -0.60 -5.61 -2.66
N ASN A 47 -1.72 -5.22 -3.25
CA ASN A 47 -2.12 -5.59 -4.61
C ASN A 47 -2.03 -4.39 -5.55
N SER A 48 -1.10 -4.43 -6.52
CA SER A 48 -0.83 -3.31 -7.42
C SER A 48 -1.98 -3.00 -8.39
N ILE A 49 -2.79 -3.99 -8.77
CA ILE A 49 -3.93 -3.80 -9.67
C ILE A 49 -5.05 -3.09 -8.93
N GLU A 50 -5.45 -3.61 -7.77
CA GLU A 50 -6.50 -3.01 -6.97
C GLU A 50 -6.05 -1.66 -6.38
N ALA A 51 -4.77 -1.50 -6.01
CA ALA A 51 -4.23 -0.22 -5.57
C ALA A 51 -4.38 0.87 -6.64
N ASN A 52 -4.08 0.54 -7.91
CA ASN A 52 -4.31 1.44 -9.02
C ASN A 52 -5.79 1.76 -9.25
N ALA A 53 -6.69 0.82 -8.98
CA ALA A 53 -8.12 1.06 -9.07
C ALA A 53 -8.60 2.02 -7.96
N VAL A 54 -8.10 1.87 -6.73
CA VAL A 54 -8.38 2.79 -5.60
C VAL A 54 -7.87 4.20 -5.91
N ILE A 55 -6.61 4.33 -6.37
CA ILE A 55 -6.01 5.63 -6.72
C ILE A 55 -6.83 6.35 -7.81
N LYS A 56 -7.40 5.62 -8.76
CA LYS A 56 -8.22 6.17 -9.86
C LYS A 56 -9.69 6.38 -9.47
N GLY A 57 -10.09 6.04 -8.24
CA GLY A 57 -11.48 6.09 -7.79
C GLY A 57 -12.40 5.04 -8.42
N ALA A 58 -11.84 4.00 -9.04
CA ALA A 58 -12.59 2.89 -9.65
C ALA A 58 -12.89 1.75 -8.66
N LEU A 59 -12.21 1.73 -7.51
CA LEU A 59 -12.45 0.81 -6.40
C LEU A 59 -12.55 1.61 -5.11
N ASP A 60 -13.55 1.28 -4.30
CA ASP A 60 -13.74 1.90 -2.98
C ASP A 60 -12.66 1.44 -1.98
N GLU A 61 -12.25 2.36 -1.09
CA GLU A 61 -11.20 2.10 -0.10
C GLU A 61 -11.56 0.97 0.85
N GLN A 62 -12.81 0.92 1.31
CA GLN A 62 -13.27 -0.11 2.24
C GLN A 62 -13.29 -1.48 1.57
N VAL A 63 -13.69 -1.55 0.30
CA VAL A 63 -13.64 -2.79 -0.47
C VAL A 63 -12.20 -3.29 -0.64
N TYR A 64 -11.24 -2.39 -0.90
CA TYR A 64 -9.83 -2.76 -0.97
C TYR A 64 -9.33 -3.31 0.37
N ILE A 65 -9.62 -2.62 1.48
CA ILE A 65 -9.23 -3.04 2.83
C ILE A 65 -9.74 -4.45 3.11
N GLU A 66 -11.05 -4.69 2.94
CA GLU A 66 -11.66 -5.99 3.25
C GLU A 66 -11.08 -7.14 2.41
N ARG A 67 -10.72 -6.90 1.15
CA ARG A 67 -10.16 -7.92 0.26
C ARG A 67 -8.69 -8.23 0.50
N ASN A 68 -7.93 -7.25 0.97
CA ASN A 68 -6.48 -7.35 1.08
C ASN A 68 -5.99 -7.46 2.52
N LYS A 69 -6.90 -7.45 3.50
CA LYS A 69 -6.58 -7.61 4.92
C LYS A 69 -5.89 -8.95 5.21
N LEU A 70 -4.84 -8.89 6.03
CA LEU A 70 -4.09 -10.04 6.54
C LEU A 70 -4.59 -10.53 7.90
#